data_AF-A0A657G1B9-F1
#
_entry.id   AF-A0A657G1B9-F1
#
_cell.length_a   1.000
_cell.length_b   1.000
_cell.length_c   1.000
_cell.angle_alpha   90.00
_cell.angle_beta   90.00
_cell.angle_gamma   90.00
#
_symmetry.space_group_name_H-M   'P 1'
#
loop_
_entity.id
_entity.type
_entity.pdbx_description
1 polymer ?
#
loop_
_entity_poly.entity_id
_entity_poly.type
_entity_poly.pdbx_seq_one_letter_code
_entity_poly.pdbx_strand_id
1 'polypeptide(L)'
;MISVSLNSHAAFSLNGTRYVFEGGKKSLSVMVSNESDKKYAGQVWIDNDDEKDKNVYFTTSPTFFKVEPKGKQTLRVLDINPGLPQDHETLAWLNVQEIPPAPKAGGNVLAIALNTRVKLIYRPQILIEGRKEAEKQIKRLNSSGKSFLENPTPYYFAVTGIKVNGAEIKLNKNEAAKLAKFEPFSKVQISHSLAGNVSVTAIDDYGANNHYQVK
;
A
#
# COMPACT_ATOMS: atom_id res chain seq x y z
N MET A 1 1.41 -1.31 -35.85
CA MET A 1 2.13 -1.97 -34.75
C MET A 1 1.08 -2.56 -33.81
N ILE A 2 0.85 -3.86 -33.88
CA ILE A 2 -0.03 -4.56 -32.92
C ILE A 2 0.81 -4.78 -31.67
N SER A 3 0.54 -4.01 -30.62
CA SER A 3 1.17 -4.21 -29.32
C SER A 3 0.51 -5.42 -28.67
N VAL A 4 1.16 -6.58 -28.74
CA VAL A 4 0.72 -7.78 -28.02
C VAL A 4 1.16 -7.61 -26.58
N SER A 5 0.22 -7.31 -25.70
CA SER A 5 0.44 -7.31 -24.26
C SER A 5 0.67 -8.74 -23.79
N LEU A 6 1.93 -9.10 -23.51
CA LEU A 6 2.23 -10.34 -22.79
C LEU A 6 1.69 -10.19 -21.38
N ASN A 7 0.58 -10.88 -21.08
CA ASN A 7 0.07 -10.98 -19.72
C ASN A 7 1.14 -11.66 -18.85
N SER A 8 1.85 -10.87 -18.05
CA SER A 8 2.69 -11.38 -16.97
C SER A 8 1.76 -11.95 -15.91
N HIS A 9 1.66 -13.28 -15.83
CA HIS A 9 0.85 -13.94 -14.83
C HIS A 9 1.70 -14.18 -13.59
N ALA A 10 1.54 -13.35 -12.56
CA ALA A 10 1.98 -13.71 -11.23
C ALA A 10 1.27 -15.01 -10.82
N ALA A 11 1.99 -15.95 -10.20
CA ALA A 11 1.34 -17.16 -9.73
C ALA A 11 0.43 -16.82 -8.56
N PHE A 12 0.88 -15.94 -7.65
CA PHE A 12 0.05 -15.48 -6.54
C PHE A 12 -0.68 -14.16 -6.81
N SER A 13 -1.99 -14.18 -6.55
CA SER A 13 -2.85 -12.99 -6.48
C SER A 13 -3.33 -12.78 -5.03
N LEU A 14 -3.46 -11.52 -4.61
CA LEU A 14 -4.00 -11.15 -3.31
C LEU A 14 -5.42 -10.59 -3.47
N ASN A 15 -6.28 -10.77 -2.47
CA ASN A 15 -7.65 -10.25 -2.50
C ASN A 15 -7.76 -8.72 -2.22
N GLY A 16 -6.65 -8.00 -2.24
CA GLY A 16 -6.56 -6.58 -1.95
C GLY A 16 -5.17 -6.03 -2.29
N THR A 17 -5.12 -4.73 -2.62
CA THR A 17 -3.88 -3.98 -2.89
C THR A 17 -3.32 -3.28 -1.64
N ARG A 18 -4.09 -3.34 -0.55
CA ARG A 18 -3.78 -2.85 0.79
C ARG A 18 -4.72 -3.52 1.79
N TYR A 19 -4.31 -3.49 3.05
CA TYR A 19 -5.04 -4.10 4.14
C TYR A 19 -5.04 -3.15 5.34
N VAL A 20 -6.20 -2.97 5.97
CA VAL A 20 -6.34 -2.18 7.19
C VAL A 20 -6.51 -3.14 8.37
N PHE A 21 -5.58 -3.08 9.32
CA PHE A 21 -5.68 -3.76 10.60
C PHE A 21 -6.35 -2.82 11.60
N GLU A 22 -7.60 -3.09 11.94
CA GLU A 22 -8.34 -2.31 12.94
C GLU A 22 -7.86 -2.61 14.37
N GLY A 23 -7.53 -1.57 15.11
CA GLY A 23 -7.20 -1.64 16.53
C GLY A 23 -8.33 -2.27 17.34
N GLY A 24 -7.96 -3.14 18.28
CA GLY A 24 -8.92 -3.93 19.06
C GLY A 24 -9.38 -5.24 18.40
N LYS A 25 -9.07 -5.47 17.11
CA LYS A 25 -9.24 -6.79 16.49
C LYS A 25 -8.05 -7.69 16.82
N LYS A 26 -8.31 -8.99 16.99
CA LYS A 26 -7.27 -10.00 17.26
C LYS A 26 -6.43 -10.36 16.03
N SER A 27 -7.01 -10.25 14.85
CA SER A 27 -6.35 -10.64 13.60
C SER A 27 -7.05 -10.05 12.39
N LEU A 28 -6.29 -9.88 11.31
CA LEU A 28 -6.79 -9.57 9.96
C LEU A 28 -6.53 -10.76 9.03
N SER A 29 -7.51 -11.10 8.18
CA SER A 29 -7.37 -12.21 7.23
C SER A 29 -7.01 -11.69 5.84
N VAL A 30 -6.00 -12.30 5.23
CA VAL A 30 -5.55 -12.03 3.87
C VAL A 30 -5.60 -13.32 3.07
N MET A 31 -6.15 -13.29 1.86
CA MET A 31 -6.27 -14.47 1.00
C MET A 31 -5.30 -14.38 -0.18
N VAL A 32 -4.46 -15.41 -0.31
CA VAL A 32 -3.57 -15.63 -1.44
C VAL A 32 -4.19 -16.69 -2.34
N SER A 33 -4.37 -16.39 -3.62
CA SER A 33 -4.83 -17.37 -4.62
C SER A 33 -3.68 -17.71 -5.56
N ASN A 34 -3.54 -18.99 -5.89
CA ASN A 34 -2.59 -19.44 -6.91
C ASN A 34 -3.29 -19.51 -8.26
N GLU A 35 -3.11 -18.49 -9.10
CA GLU A 35 -3.71 -18.40 -10.43
C GLU A 35 -2.97 -19.26 -11.46
N SER A 36 -1.84 -19.87 -11.11
CA SER A 36 -1.09 -20.71 -12.02
C SER A 36 -1.64 -22.15 -12.12
N ASP A 37 -1.18 -22.87 -13.14
CA ASP A 37 -1.50 -24.29 -13.35
C ASP A 37 -0.49 -25.23 -12.64
N LYS A 38 0.38 -24.67 -11.79
CA LYS A 38 1.41 -25.42 -11.06
C LYS A 38 1.31 -25.15 -9.57
N LYS A 39 1.82 -26.07 -8.76
CA LYS A 39 1.97 -25.86 -7.33
C LYS A 39 3.09 -24.86 -7.05
N TYR A 40 2.81 -23.85 -6.25
CA TYR A 40 3.79 -22.84 -5.81
C TYR A 40 3.93 -22.89 -4.29
N ALA A 41 5.14 -22.60 -3.80
CA ALA A 41 5.34 -22.27 -2.39
C ALA A 41 5.26 -20.76 -2.19
N GLY A 42 4.98 -20.33 -0.96
CA GLY A 42 4.90 -18.92 -0.60
C GLY A 42 5.62 -18.64 0.70
N GLN A 43 6.37 -17.55 0.73
CA GLN A 43 6.93 -16.98 1.95
C GLN A 43 6.29 -15.61 2.18
N VAL A 44 5.96 -15.33 3.43
CA VAL A 44 5.29 -14.10 3.85
C VAL A 44 5.99 -13.51 5.05
N TRP A 45 6.21 -12.20 4.98
CA TRP A 45 6.74 -11.40 6.08
C TRP A 45 6.15 -9.99 6.05
N ILE A 46 6.32 -9.27 7.15
CA ILE A 46 5.88 -7.88 7.28
C ILE A 46 7.10 -7.02 7.59
N ASP A 47 7.32 -5.98 6.80
CA ASP A 47 8.34 -4.97 7.04
C ASP A 47 7.70 -3.70 7.62
N ASN A 48 8.41 -3.01 8.51
CA ASN A 48 8.05 -1.66 8.93
C ASN A 48 8.30 -0.67 7.78
N ASP A 49 7.63 0.50 7.77
CA ASP A 49 7.92 1.52 6.75
C ASP A 49 9.29 2.18 6.96
N ASP A 50 9.73 2.37 8.21
CA ASP A 50 11.09 2.79 8.53
C ASP A 50 12.01 1.56 8.70
N GLU A 51 12.96 1.39 7.80
CA GLU A 51 13.93 0.29 7.83
C GLU A 51 14.85 0.30 9.07
N LYS A 52 14.99 1.45 9.73
CA LYS A 52 15.75 1.58 10.97
C LYS A 52 14.98 1.06 12.18
N ASP A 53 13.66 1.01 12.10
CA ASP A 53 12.81 0.46 13.14
C ASP A 53 12.92 -1.07 13.16
N LYS A 54 13.50 -1.60 14.23
CA LYS A 54 13.70 -3.04 14.43
C LYS A 54 12.61 -3.70 15.27
N ASN A 55 11.59 -2.94 15.69
CA ASN A 55 10.45 -3.52 16.40
C ASN A 55 9.67 -4.46 15.47
N VAL A 56 9.09 -5.53 16.02
CA VAL A 56 8.22 -6.42 15.26
C VAL A 56 6.79 -6.17 15.70
N TYR A 57 6.02 -5.42 14.90
CA TYR A 57 4.63 -5.08 15.25
C TYR A 57 3.63 -6.15 14.86
N PHE A 58 3.83 -6.74 13.68
CA PHE A 58 2.93 -7.71 13.11
C PHE A 58 3.66 -8.99 12.75
N THR A 59 2.94 -10.11 12.80
CA THR A 59 3.38 -11.37 12.22
C THR A 59 2.27 -11.99 11.39
N THR A 60 2.62 -12.99 10.58
CA THR A 60 1.64 -13.77 9.81
C THR A 60 1.64 -15.22 10.21
N SER A 61 0.49 -15.86 10.07
CA SER A 61 0.36 -17.30 10.23
C SER A 61 -0.45 -17.88 9.07
N PRO A 62 0.11 -18.83 8.28
CA PRO A 62 1.51 -19.26 8.28
C PRO A 62 2.45 -18.21 7.61
N THR A 63 3.74 -18.23 7.96
CA THR A 63 4.79 -17.44 7.26
C THR A 63 5.38 -18.15 6.04
N PHE A 64 5.14 -19.47 5.92
CA PHE A 64 5.55 -20.28 4.78
C PHE A 64 4.51 -21.35 4.47
N PHE A 65 4.16 -21.53 3.21
CA PHE A 65 3.10 -22.45 2.79
C PHE A 65 3.30 -22.94 1.35
N LYS A 66 2.43 -23.87 0.92
CA LYS A 66 2.30 -24.31 -0.47
C LYS A 66 0.85 -24.21 -0.90
N VAL A 67 0.61 -23.81 -2.14
CA VAL A 67 -0.73 -23.69 -2.72
C VAL A 67 -0.78 -24.53 -3.99
N GLU A 68 -1.74 -25.43 -4.06
CA GLU A 68 -2.02 -26.22 -5.27
C GLU A 68 -2.46 -25.32 -6.44
N PRO A 69 -2.38 -25.79 -7.70
CA PRO A 69 -2.92 -25.06 -8.85
C PRO A 69 -4.36 -24.61 -8.60
N LYS A 70 -4.67 -23.34 -8.90
CA LYS A 70 -6.00 -22.72 -8.66
C LYS A 70 -6.48 -22.76 -7.19
N GLY A 71 -5.60 -23.14 -6.27
CA GLY A 71 -5.88 -23.22 -4.84
C GLY A 71 -5.81 -21.85 -4.15
N LYS A 72 -6.20 -21.82 -2.87
CA LYS A 72 -6.17 -20.62 -2.04
C LYS A 72 -5.56 -20.92 -0.69
N GLN A 73 -4.83 -19.95 -0.13
CA GLN A 73 -4.31 -19.96 1.22
C GLN A 73 -4.79 -18.71 1.97
N THR A 74 -5.35 -18.90 3.16
CA THR A 74 -5.64 -17.78 4.06
C THR A 74 -4.48 -17.56 5.02
N LEU A 75 -4.03 -16.32 5.11
CA LEU A 75 -3.03 -15.82 6.05
C LEU A 75 -3.76 -15.05 7.15
N ARG A 76 -3.35 -15.26 8.40
CA ARG A 76 -3.76 -14.41 9.52
C ARG A 76 -2.63 -13.47 9.86
N VAL A 77 -2.85 -12.18 9.68
CA VAL A 77 -2.01 -11.12 10.24
C VAL A 77 -2.40 -10.94 11.69
N LEU A 78 -1.42 -10.95 12.58
CA LEU A 78 -1.59 -10.82 14.03
C LEU A 78 -0.82 -9.58 14.48
N ASP A 79 -1.44 -8.78 15.35
CA ASP A 79 -0.76 -7.76 16.13
C ASP A 79 -0.08 -8.45 17.32
N ILE A 80 1.23 -8.28 17.44
CA ILE A 80 2.06 -8.87 18.50
C ILE A 80 2.81 -7.83 19.32
N ASN A 81 2.57 -6.53 19.08
CA ASN A 81 3.23 -5.45 19.81
C ASN A 81 2.23 -4.40 20.31
N PRO A 82 2.03 -4.28 21.63
CA PRO A 82 1.11 -3.29 22.19
C PRO A 82 1.61 -1.83 22.06
N GLY A 83 2.82 -1.58 21.55
CA GLY A 83 3.45 -0.26 21.49
C GLY A 83 3.12 0.58 20.24
N LEU A 84 2.15 0.17 19.41
CA LEU A 84 1.74 0.96 18.25
C LEU A 84 1.08 2.29 18.71
N PRO A 85 1.36 3.42 18.01
CA PRO A 85 0.68 4.69 18.26
C PRO A 85 -0.84 4.53 18.27
N GLN A 86 -1.50 5.19 19.21
CA GLN A 86 -2.96 5.13 19.36
C GLN A 86 -3.68 6.37 18.84
N ASP A 87 -2.92 7.41 18.47
CA ASP A 87 -3.41 8.71 18.01
C ASP A 87 -3.31 8.92 16.49
N HIS A 88 -2.55 8.06 15.78
CA HIS A 88 -2.43 8.07 14.32
C HIS A 88 -2.24 6.66 13.75
N GLU A 89 -2.52 6.52 12.45
CA GLU A 89 -2.26 5.28 11.73
C GLU A 89 -0.76 4.95 11.67
N THR A 90 -0.43 3.66 11.58
CA THR A 90 0.95 3.19 11.34
C THR A 90 1.01 2.42 10.02
N LEU A 91 2.03 2.70 9.20
CA LEU A 91 2.25 2.00 7.94
C LEU A 91 3.29 0.88 8.10
N ALA A 92 2.92 -0.30 7.63
CA ALA A 92 3.79 -1.46 7.42
C ALA A 92 3.56 -2.03 6.00
N TRP A 93 4.32 -3.06 5.65
CA TRP A 93 4.31 -3.67 4.33
C TRP A 93 4.18 -5.18 4.43
N LEU A 94 3.10 -5.73 3.90
CA LEU A 94 2.94 -7.17 3.72
C LEU A 94 3.63 -7.60 2.43
N ASN A 95 4.59 -8.51 2.53
CA ASN A 95 5.29 -9.10 1.40
C ASN A 95 4.83 -10.54 1.22
N VAL A 96 4.51 -10.91 -0.01
CA VAL A 96 4.16 -12.28 -0.41
C VAL A 96 5.06 -12.68 -1.57
N GLN A 97 6.09 -13.45 -1.26
CA GLN A 97 7.04 -13.99 -2.24
C GLN A 97 6.55 -15.35 -2.72
N GLU A 98 6.30 -15.46 -4.02
CA GLU A 98 6.06 -16.75 -4.65
C GLU A 98 7.39 -17.49 -4.86
N ILE A 99 7.36 -18.81 -4.72
CA ILE A 99 8.52 -19.68 -4.94
C ILE A 99 8.08 -20.73 -5.97
N PRO A 100 8.59 -20.64 -7.21
CA PRO A 100 8.19 -21.54 -8.28
C PRO A 100 8.64 -22.98 -8.01
N PRO A 101 7.98 -23.97 -8.64
CA PRO A 101 8.44 -25.35 -8.58
C PRO A 101 9.84 -25.48 -9.19
N ALA A 102 10.62 -26.42 -8.67
CA ALA A 102 11.94 -26.71 -9.22
C ALA A 102 11.85 -27.05 -10.73
N PRO A 103 12.76 -26.51 -11.56
CA PRO A 103 12.83 -26.85 -12.97
C PRO A 103 12.94 -28.37 -13.19
N LYS A 104 12.15 -28.92 -14.10
CA LYS A 104 12.16 -30.36 -14.41
C LYS A 104 13.19 -30.75 -15.48
N ALA A 105 13.67 -29.81 -16.27
CA ALA A 105 14.62 -30.06 -17.35
C ALA A 105 16.06 -29.85 -16.86
N GLY A 106 16.98 -30.76 -17.23
CA GLY A 106 18.41 -30.53 -17.10
C GLY A 106 18.86 -29.46 -18.11
N GLY A 107 19.53 -28.42 -17.63
CA GLY A 107 20.02 -27.31 -18.45
C GLY A 107 19.92 -25.96 -17.74
N ASN A 108 20.27 -24.88 -18.47
CA ASN A 108 20.16 -23.52 -17.96
C ASN A 108 18.69 -23.06 -18.00
N VAL A 109 18.04 -23.04 -16.84
CA VAL A 109 16.65 -22.58 -16.70
C VAL A 109 16.61 -21.28 -15.90
N LEU A 110 15.93 -20.28 -16.45
CA LEU A 110 15.57 -19.07 -15.73
C LEU A 110 14.27 -19.32 -14.95
N ALA A 111 14.35 -19.27 -13.62
CA ALA A 111 13.18 -19.27 -12.75
C ALA A 111 12.89 -17.83 -12.30
N ILE A 112 11.67 -17.36 -12.55
CA ILE A 112 11.18 -16.04 -12.11
C ILE A 112 10.29 -16.24 -10.88
N ALA A 113 10.54 -15.44 -9.85
CA ALA A 113 9.82 -15.47 -8.59
C ALA A 113 9.43 -14.04 -8.20
N LEU A 114 8.15 -13.71 -8.22
CA LEU A 114 7.64 -12.38 -7.90
C LEU A 114 7.41 -12.20 -6.39
N ASN A 115 7.82 -11.05 -5.86
CA ASN A 115 7.41 -10.56 -4.56
C ASN A 115 6.30 -9.52 -4.72
N THR A 116 5.11 -9.82 -4.22
CA THR A 116 4.02 -8.85 -4.13
C THR A 116 4.11 -8.13 -2.80
N ARG A 117 4.41 -6.82 -2.83
CA ARG A 117 4.48 -5.96 -1.65
C ARG A 117 3.29 -5.00 -1.62
N VAL A 118 2.47 -5.08 -0.57
CA VAL A 118 1.26 -4.26 -0.39
C VAL A 118 1.25 -3.60 0.98
N LYS A 119 0.52 -2.48 1.09
CA LYS A 119 0.44 -1.74 2.36
C LYS A 119 -0.37 -2.52 3.39
N LEU A 120 0.12 -2.55 4.62
CA LEU A 120 -0.61 -2.94 5.81
C LEU A 120 -0.70 -1.72 6.72
N ILE A 121 -1.91 -1.19 6.92
CA ILE A 121 -2.14 0.03 7.70
C ILE A 121 -2.78 -0.37 9.02
N TYR A 122 -2.13 -0.08 10.13
CA TYR A 122 -2.75 -0.15 11.45
C TYR A 122 -3.60 1.09 11.67
N ARG A 123 -4.87 0.89 12.03
CA ARG A 123 -5.78 1.98 12.38
C ARG A 123 -6.23 1.83 13.83
N PRO A 124 -5.75 2.68 14.76
CA PRO A 124 -6.25 2.73 16.13
C PRO A 124 -7.78 2.79 16.20
N GLN A 125 -8.35 2.20 17.26
CA GLN A 125 -9.80 2.09 17.41
C GLN A 125 -10.51 3.46 17.34
N ILE A 126 -9.88 4.51 17.90
CA ILE A 126 -10.43 5.87 17.91
C ILE A 126 -10.52 6.52 16.52
N LEU A 127 -9.84 5.96 15.52
CA LEU A 127 -9.76 6.50 14.16
C LEU A 127 -10.63 5.74 13.14
N ILE A 128 -11.28 4.64 13.53
CA ILE A 128 -12.04 3.79 12.60
C ILE A 128 -13.15 4.58 11.91
N GLU A 129 -13.98 5.28 12.68
CA GLU A 129 -15.15 6.00 12.17
C GLU A 129 -14.79 7.25 11.35
N GLY A 130 -13.64 7.86 11.62
CA GLY A 130 -13.24 9.15 11.04
C GLY A 130 -12.53 9.05 9.67
N ARG A 131 -12.26 7.83 9.18
CA ARG A 131 -11.47 7.64 7.95
C ARG A 131 -12.20 8.12 6.69
N LYS A 132 -13.52 7.91 6.62
CA LYS A 132 -14.30 8.18 5.41
C LYS A 132 -14.21 9.65 5.03
N GLU A 133 -13.76 9.92 3.80
CA GLU A 133 -13.57 11.28 3.26
C GLU A 133 -12.55 12.16 4.01
N ALA A 134 -11.68 11.58 4.85
CA ALA A 134 -10.65 12.33 5.57
C ALA A 134 -9.71 13.13 4.64
N GLU A 135 -9.54 12.69 3.39
CA GLU A 135 -8.79 13.37 2.34
C GLU A 135 -9.30 14.81 2.07
N LYS A 136 -10.58 15.11 2.34
CA LYS A 136 -11.14 16.47 2.21
C LYS A 136 -10.51 17.48 3.19
N GLN A 137 -9.78 17.00 4.19
CA GLN A 137 -9.06 17.84 5.14
C GLN A 137 -7.64 18.15 4.71
N ILE A 138 -7.15 17.57 3.61
CA ILE A 138 -5.88 17.96 3.00
C ILE A 138 -5.93 19.46 2.69
N LYS A 139 -4.85 20.15 3.03
CA LYS A 139 -4.73 21.60 2.85
C LYS A 139 -3.63 21.92 1.86
N ARG A 140 -3.82 23.02 1.14
CA ARG A 140 -2.73 23.67 0.41
C ARG A 140 -2.15 24.80 1.23
N LEU A 141 -0.82 24.83 1.37
CA LEU A 141 -0.10 25.94 1.97
C LEU A 141 0.80 26.61 0.95
N ASN A 142 0.94 27.93 1.03
CA ASN A 142 1.97 28.68 0.31
C ASN A 142 2.83 29.43 1.32
N SER A 143 4.14 29.24 1.27
CA SER A 143 5.09 29.91 2.15
C SER A 143 6.35 30.26 1.38
N SER A 144 6.75 31.53 1.44
CA SER A 144 8.01 32.02 0.83
C SER A 144 8.18 31.65 -0.64
N GLY A 145 7.09 31.76 -1.42
CA GLY A 145 7.08 31.41 -2.86
C GLY A 145 7.05 29.92 -3.17
N LYS A 146 6.91 29.04 -2.16
CA LYS A 146 6.80 27.59 -2.34
C LYS A 146 5.40 27.10 -2.01
N SER A 147 4.92 26.13 -2.78
CA SER A 147 3.64 25.47 -2.53
C SER A 147 3.84 24.13 -1.81
N PHE A 148 2.92 23.81 -0.90
CA PHE A 148 2.91 22.57 -0.15
C PHE A 148 1.52 21.98 -0.13
N LEU A 149 1.46 20.65 -0.12
CA LEU A 149 0.28 19.90 0.29
C LEU A 149 0.50 19.43 1.73
N GLU A 150 -0.43 19.68 2.63
CA GLU A 150 -0.39 19.31 4.04
C GLU A 150 -1.47 18.27 4.36
N ASN A 151 -1.09 17.21 5.07
CA ASN A 151 -1.99 16.26 5.68
C ASN A 151 -2.09 16.57 7.17
N PRO A 152 -3.11 17.32 7.63
CA PRO A 152 -3.28 17.62 9.04
C PRO A 152 -3.97 16.49 9.82
N THR A 153 -4.23 15.35 9.19
CA THR A 153 -5.05 14.26 9.74
C THR A 153 -4.20 13.13 10.31
N PRO A 154 -4.77 12.27 11.17
CA PRO A 154 -4.07 11.10 11.71
C PRO A 154 -4.02 9.90 10.74
N TYR A 155 -4.37 10.06 9.46
CA TYR A 155 -4.45 8.98 8.47
C TYR A 155 -3.31 9.06 7.45
N TYR A 156 -2.84 7.90 6.95
CA TYR A 156 -2.04 7.81 5.74
C TYR A 156 -2.93 7.96 4.51
N PHE A 157 -2.50 8.77 3.55
CA PHE A 157 -3.12 8.82 2.22
C PHE A 157 -2.18 8.32 1.13
N ALA A 158 -2.77 7.90 0.02
CA ALA A 158 -2.06 7.54 -1.20
C ALA A 158 -2.54 8.44 -2.33
N VAL A 159 -1.96 9.64 -2.42
CA VAL A 159 -2.28 10.63 -3.46
C VAL A 159 -1.52 10.28 -4.72
N THR A 160 -2.24 10.02 -5.81
CA THR A 160 -1.70 9.55 -7.10
C THR A 160 -1.67 10.63 -8.15
N GLY A 161 -2.44 11.71 -7.98
CA GLY A 161 -2.47 12.82 -8.92
C GLY A 161 -2.94 14.11 -8.25
N ILE A 162 -2.49 15.24 -8.81
CA ILE A 162 -2.89 16.58 -8.38
C ILE A 162 -3.34 17.34 -9.63
N LYS A 163 -4.49 18.02 -9.53
CA LYS A 163 -4.96 18.95 -10.55
C LYS A 163 -5.05 20.36 -9.98
N VAL A 164 -4.59 21.34 -10.76
CA VAL A 164 -4.70 22.77 -10.47
C VAL A 164 -5.53 23.40 -11.59
N ASN A 165 -6.64 24.04 -11.22
CA ASN A 165 -7.63 24.61 -12.16
C ASN A 165 -8.08 23.60 -13.24
N GLY A 166 -8.21 22.33 -12.85
CA GLY A 166 -8.63 21.23 -13.75
C GLY A 166 -7.50 20.58 -14.56
N ALA A 167 -6.32 21.19 -14.64
CA ALA A 167 -5.16 20.63 -15.35
C ALA A 167 -4.30 19.77 -14.42
N GLU A 168 -3.93 18.57 -14.86
CA GLU A 168 -3.05 17.69 -14.10
C GLU A 168 -1.61 18.21 -14.12
N ILE A 169 -0.98 18.27 -12.95
CA ILE A 169 0.42 18.66 -12.81
C ILE A 169 1.32 17.43 -12.73
N LYS A 170 2.50 17.52 -13.32
CA LYS A 170 3.47 16.42 -13.30
C LYS A 170 4.24 16.43 -11.99
N LEU A 171 4.07 15.38 -11.19
CA LEU A 171 4.88 15.16 -9.99
C LEU A 171 6.25 14.62 -10.36
N ASN A 172 7.30 15.11 -9.70
CA ASN A 172 8.61 14.48 -9.76
C ASN A 172 8.63 13.19 -8.93
N LYS A 173 9.67 12.36 -9.11
CA LYS A 173 9.75 11.03 -8.45
C LYS A 173 9.68 11.11 -6.92
N ASN A 174 10.32 12.11 -6.32
CA ASN A 174 10.36 12.28 -4.87
C ASN A 174 9.00 12.75 -4.33
N GLU A 175 8.34 13.69 -5.01
CA GLU A 175 6.98 14.12 -4.68
C GLU A 175 6.00 12.96 -4.77
N ALA A 176 6.02 12.22 -5.88
CA ALA A 176 5.15 11.07 -6.09
C ALA A 176 5.38 9.99 -5.02
N ALA A 177 6.64 9.71 -4.64
CA ALA A 177 6.95 8.74 -3.59
C ALA A 177 6.42 9.18 -2.20
N LYS A 178 6.57 10.45 -1.84
CA LYS A 178 6.06 11.00 -0.58
C LYS A 178 4.54 11.05 -0.55
N LEU A 179 3.91 11.47 -1.64
CA LEU A 179 2.44 11.54 -1.75
C LEU A 179 1.79 10.17 -1.84
N ALA A 180 2.48 9.18 -2.42
CA ALA A 180 2.03 7.79 -2.38
C ALA A 180 1.99 7.23 -0.96
N LYS A 181 2.77 7.79 -0.01
CA LYS A 181 2.76 7.48 1.42
C LYS A 181 2.49 8.75 2.24
N PHE A 182 1.49 9.54 1.88
CA PHE A 182 1.31 10.85 2.49
C PHE A 182 1.00 10.70 3.99
N GLU A 183 2.03 10.93 4.81
CA GLU A 183 2.06 10.52 6.22
C GLU A 183 1.14 11.41 7.07
N PRO A 184 0.61 10.89 8.20
CA PRO A 184 -0.08 11.70 9.20
C PRO A 184 0.73 12.94 9.59
N PHE A 185 0.06 14.07 9.75
CA PHE A 185 0.65 15.33 10.24
C PHE A 185 1.87 15.83 9.46
N SER A 186 1.98 15.47 8.19
CA SER A 186 3.12 15.80 7.33
C SER A 186 2.77 16.82 6.25
N LYS A 187 3.80 17.39 5.61
CA LYS A 187 3.65 18.24 4.42
C LYS A 187 4.67 17.88 3.35
N VAL A 188 4.24 17.93 2.09
CA VAL A 188 5.07 17.68 0.91
C VAL A 188 5.16 18.96 0.10
N GLN A 189 6.38 19.44 -0.13
CA GLN A 189 6.60 20.56 -1.05
C GLN A 189 6.33 20.08 -2.48
N ILE A 190 5.58 20.88 -3.24
CA ILE A 190 5.28 20.64 -4.64
C ILE A 190 6.03 21.67 -5.49
N SER A 191 6.77 21.22 -6.50
CA SER A 191 7.55 22.06 -7.40
C SER A 191 6.68 22.98 -8.25
N HIS A 192 5.42 22.60 -8.50
CA HIS A 192 4.45 23.41 -9.22
C HIS A 192 3.74 24.37 -8.28
N SER A 193 3.44 25.57 -8.79
CA SER A 193 2.52 26.48 -8.10
C SER A 193 1.15 25.84 -7.99
N LEU A 194 0.64 25.78 -6.76
CA LEU A 194 -0.69 25.24 -6.49
C LEU A 194 -1.76 26.36 -6.51
N ALA A 195 -1.57 27.45 -7.27
CA ALA A 195 -2.47 28.61 -7.30
C ALA A 195 -3.85 28.32 -7.92
N GLY A 196 -4.93 28.59 -7.18
CA GLY A 196 -6.32 28.42 -7.63
C GLY A 196 -6.99 27.20 -7.01
N ASN A 197 -7.92 26.59 -7.76
CA ASN A 197 -8.68 25.42 -7.32
C ASN A 197 -7.80 24.17 -7.43
N VAL A 198 -7.53 23.52 -6.30
CA VAL A 198 -6.71 22.32 -6.24
C VAL A 198 -7.56 21.11 -5.88
N SER A 199 -7.37 20.04 -6.63
CA SER A 199 -7.96 18.73 -6.30
C SER A 199 -6.90 17.65 -6.37
N VAL A 200 -7.11 16.60 -5.59
CA VAL A 200 -6.25 15.43 -5.54
C VAL A 200 -7.03 14.18 -5.92
N THR A 201 -6.36 13.26 -6.60
CA THR A 201 -6.81 11.88 -6.73
C THR A 201 -6.10 11.06 -5.68
N ALA A 202 -6.85 10.34 -4.84
CA ALA A 202 -6.29 9.48 -3.82
C ALA A 202 -6.94 8.09 -3.83
N ILE A 203 -6.18 7.09 -3.41
CA ILE A 203 -6.66 5.71 -3.31
C ILE A 203 -7.23 5.47 -1.92
N ASP A 204 -8.49 5.02 -1.85
CA ASP A 204 -9.16 4.66 -0.59
C ASP A 204 -8.69 3.31 -0.01
N ASP A 205 -9.33 2.85 1.07
CA ASP A 205 -9.00 1.60 1.75
C ASP A 205 -9.28 0.35 0.90
N TYR A 206 -10.16 0.45 -0.10
CA TYR A 206 -10.53 -0.64 -1.01
C TYR A 206 -9.71 -0.66 -2.30
N GLY A 207 -8.82 0.32 -2.49
CA GLY A 207 -7.99 0.42 -3.69
C GLY A 207 -8.62 1.23 -4.83
N ALA A 208 -9.76 1.89 -4.61
CA ALA A 208 -10.42 2.71 -5.63
C ALA A 208 -9.85 4.14 -5.64
N ASN A 209 -9.74 4.72 -6.84
CA ASN A 209 -9.36 6.12 -7.00
C ASN A 209 -10.57 7.03 -6.78
N ASN A 210 -10.43 7.98 -5.86
CA ASN A 210 -11.43 8.99 -5.56
C ASN A 210 -10.83 10.39 -5.72
N HIS A 211 -11.68 11.36 -6.06
CA HIS A 211 -11.28 12.74 -6.27
C HIS A 211 -11.78 13.64 -5.14
N TYR A 212 -10.88 14.45 -4.58
CA TYR A 212 -11.17 15.34 -3.46
C TYR A 212 -10.73 16.76 -3.77
N GLN A 213 -11.58 17.74 -3.47
CA GLN A 213 -11.18 19.14 -3.48
C GLN A 213 -10.36 19.44 -2.22
N VAL A 214 -9.22 20.10 -2.41
CA VAL A 214 -8.31 20.52 -1.35
C VAL A 214 -8.75 21.89 -0.83
N LYS A 215 -8.63 22.09 0.49
CA LYS A 215 -8.93 23.37 1.15
C LYS A 215 -7.78 24.36 1.04
#